data_AF-B4HIR9-F1
#
_entry.id   AF-B4HIR9-F1
#
_cell.length_a   1.000
_cell.length_b   1.000
_cell.length_c   1.000
_cell.angle_alpha   90.00
_cell.angle_beta   90.00
_cell.angle_gamma   90.00
#
_symmetry.space_group_name_H-M   'P 1'
#
loop_
_entity.id
_entity.type
_entity.pdbx_description
1 polymer ?
#
loop_
_entity_poly.entity_id
_entity_poly.type
_entity_poly.pdbx_seq_one_letter_code
_entity_poly.pdbx_strand_id
1 'polypeptide(L)'
;MKRVHVDNYAPKYYSGKWSWDSEKDCLNFQAHNDLENARERYIITNGYKFLRTIDQEEELIFRQEYVRAKSNNSDTVVLRDIRDLVLYLMPRDFLTYKFIAFMHEPEVQSVLHALTLYFEYYLRLVEFVLIRRDELSGQMAQIQSEQTNEMKKTYSVYLSHFRMLLARNYCEIIKGEGSMAKYYHMKPISNISATIHDKYFHEHFLAVSIQIVWICMHRRAYYVIEMEMNRLFRSEHFVSVRPEYLEFTEAERSLLYGRNNKNLNYRVQISPLVQELEHVVSEDMPILWIGKRKYRGTDPHIAQIELEYVVPGSQLRLIDLSHGILGHPKNLYNTLLNLDWPAVRFSNFSEQYDPYHIIRRNHLDIPKLGELQMRKFGESYEHFYEIFHFFEPVTHSHICKWVKREINIAFYRSGGLLTNVVSRCEKELATAYEGQDVDKIIANYFKLVSNIRKVDYFESPRVSDVSTVKKANLGKRQST
;
A
#
# COMPACT_ATOMS: atom_id res chain seq x y z
N MET A 1 -23.09 -18.39 -6.82
CA MET A 1 -22.60 -17.51 -5.74
C MET A 1 -23.69 -17.45 -4.68
N LYS A 2 -23.58 -18.24 -3.60
CA LYS A 2 -24.63 -18.34 -2.57
C LYS A 2 -24.64 -17.05 -1.74
N ARG A 3 -25.81 -16.45 -1.57
CA ARG A 3 -26.07 -15.34 -0.65
C ARG A 3 -25.67 -15.75 0.77
N VAL A 4 -25.07 -14.83 1.51
CA VAL A 4 -25.01 -14.88 2.97
C VAL A 4 -25.48 -13.52 3.46
N HIS A 5 -26.80 -13.34 3.56
CA HIS A 5 -27.34 -12.41 4.55
C HIS A 5 -27.33 -13.18 5.87
N VAL A 6 -26.61 -12.64 6.84
CA VAL A 6 -26.81 -12.93 8.27
C VAL A 6 -27.20 -11.59 8.85
N ASP A 7 -28.38 -11.49 9.46
CA ASP A 7 -28.96 -10.23 9.94
C ASP A 7 -27.98 -9.33 10.72
N ASN A 8 -28.07 -8.03 10.40
CA ASN A 8 -27.61 -6.74 10.94
C ASN A 8 -26.68 -6.58 12.18
N TYR A 9 -26.10 -7.61 12.77
CA TYR A 9 -25.16 -7.47 13.90
C TYR A 9 -23.95 -8.42 13.77
N ALA A 10 -22.96 -7.98 12.98
CA ALA A 10 -21.55 -8.41 12.94
C ALA A 10 -21.20 -9.89 12.55
N PRO A 11 -20.04 -10.14 11.87
CA PRO A 11 -19.66 -11.47 11.38
C PRO A 11 -18.95 -12.38 12.41
N LYS A 12 -18.90 -13.67 12.07
CA LYS A 12 -18.99 -14.87 12.92
C LYS A 12 -17.69 -15.54 13.41
N TYR A 13 -16.53 -14.88 13.48
CA TYR A 13 -15.36 -15.48 14.15
C TYR A 13 -14.50 -14.42 14.84
N TYR A 14 -14.47 -14.49 16.16
CA TYR A 14 -13.48 -13.81 16.99
C TYR A 14 -12.22 -14.69 17.08
N SER A 15 -11.03 -14.12 16.96
CA SER A 15 -9.81 -14.72 17.51
C SER A 15 -9.88 -14.66 19.04
N GLY A 16 -9.30 -15.60 19.77
CA GLY A 16 -9.44 -15.62 21.22
C GLY A 16 -8.85 -16.85 21.89
N LYS A 17 -8.79 -16.83 23.22
CA LYS A 17 -8.29 -17.91 24.05
C LYS A 17 -9.45 -18.68 24.65
N TRP A 18 -9.42 -20.00 24.54
CA TRP A 18 -10.31 -20.86 25.30
C TRP A 18 -9.73 -21.03 26.71
N SER A 19 -10.53 -20.73 27.73
CA SER A 19 -10.22 -21.03 29.12
C SER A 19 -11.33 -21.92 29.70
N TRP A 20 -10.95 -22.82 30.60
CA TRP A 20 -11.91 -23.61 31.35
C TRP A 20 -12.50 -22.74 32.46
N ASP A 21 -13.82 -22.56 32.48
CA ASP A 21 -14.54 -21.88 33.56
C ASP A 21 -15.03 -22.93 34.56
N SER A 22 -14.32 -23.04 35.69
CA SER A 22 -14.60 -24.04 36.73
C SER A 22 -15.90 -23.82 37.48
N GLU A 23 -16.45 -22.59 37.48
CA GLU A 23 -17.73 -22.31 38.14
C GLU A 23 -18.93 -22.73 37.29
N LYS A 24 -18.78 -22.66 35.97
CA LYS A 24 -19.83 -23.00 34.99
C LYS A 24 -19.65 -24.36 34.33
N ASP A 25 -18.57 -25.06 34.69
CA ASP A 25 -18.16 -26.36 34.15
C ASP A 25 -18.19 -26.40 32.61
N CYS A 26 -17.71 -25.31 31.98
CA CYS A 26 -17.75 -25.17 30.54
C CYS A 26 -16.51 -24.47 29.99
N LEU A 27 -16.20 -24.76 28.72
CA LEU A 27 -15.21 -24.02 27.95
C LEU A 27 -15.73 -22.60 27.66
N ASN A 28 -15.07 -21.60 28.22
CA ASN A 28 -15.34 -20.19 27.98
C ASN A 28 -14.39 -19.65 26.90
N PHE A 29 -14.94 -19.04 25.87
CA PHE A 29 -14.15 -18.42 24.81
C PHE A 29 -13.95 -16.94 25.09
N GLN A 30 -12.73 -16.55 25.43
CA GLN A 30 -12.34 -15.14 25.56
C GLN A 30 -11.89 -14.61 24.20
N ALA A 31 -12.74 -13.82 23.55
CA ALA A 31 -12.39 -13.15 22.30
C ALA A 31 -11.24 -12.14 22.51
N HIS A 32 -10.13 -12.32 21.81
CA HIS A 32 -9.16 -11.27 21.51
C HIS A 32 -9.67 -10.47 20.32
N ASN A 33 -10.14 -9.26 20.60
CA ASN A 33 -10.13 -8.19 19.61
C ASN A 33 -8.95 -7.28 19.95
N ASP A 34 -8.05 -7.03 19.00
CA ASP A 34 -6.95 -6.07 19.17
C ASP A 34 -7.46 -4.64 19.48
N LEU A 35 -8.79 -4.40 19.38
CA LEU A 35 -9.44 -3.13 19.65
C LEU A 35 -10.81 -3.36 20.32
N GLU A 36 -10.98 -2.84 21.54
CA GLU A 36 -12.18 -2.99 22.39
C GLU A 36 -13.49 -2.48 21.75
N ASN A 37 -13.41 -1.60 20.74
CA ASN A 37 -14.55 -0.87 20.18
C ASN A 37 -14.99 -1.31 18.78
N ALA A 38 -15.17 -2.60 18.53
CA ALA A 38 -15.63 -3.12 17.22
C ALA A 38 -17.03 -2.60 16.78
N ARG A 39 -17.78 -1.92 17.67
CA ARG A 39 -19.12 -1.35 17.39
C ARG A 39 -19.09 0.10 16.90
N GLU A 40 -17.93 0.75 16.88
CA GLU A 40 -17.84 2.13 16.41
C GLU A 40 -17.85 2.18 14.88
N ARG A 41 -18.83 2.89 14.30
CA ARG A 41 -18.93 3.14 12.85
C ARG A 41 -17.70 3.88 12.30
N TYR A 42 -16.97 4.58 13.16
CA TYR A 42 -15.84 5.41 12.78
C TYR A 42 -14.57 5.01 13.52
N ILE A 43 -13.43 5.26 12.90
CA ILE A 43 -12.11 5.26 13.53
C ILE A 43 -11.52 6.66 13.41
N ILE A 44 -10.92 7.15 14.49
CA ILE A 44 -10.26 8.46 14.50
C ILE A 44 -8.81 8.28 14.08
N THR A 45 -8.42 8.92 12.97
CA THR A 45 -7.06 8.89 12.43
C THR A 45 -6.56 10.32 12.30
N ASN A 46 -5.51 10.67 13.04
CA ASN A 46 -4.98 12.04 13.09
C ASN A 46 -6.08 13.11 13.31
N GLY A 47 -7.11 12.80 14.11
CA GLY A 47 -8.23 13.70 14.41
C GLY A 47 -9.39 13.67 13.41
N TYR A 48 -9.28 12.90 12.33
CA TYR A 48 -10.33 12.77 11.31
C TYR A 48 -11.13 11.48 11.47
N LYS A 49 -12.43 11.54 11.21
CA LYS A 49 -13.35 10.39 11.34
C LYS A 49 -13.46 9.61 10.04
N PHE A 50 -12.75 8.49 9.93
CA PHE A 50 -12.89 7.56 8.82
C PHE A 50 -13.99 6.54 9.11
N LEU A 51 -14.73 6.13 8.08
CA LEU A 51 -15.66 5.00 8.19
C LEU A 51 -14.87 3.71 8.45
N ARG A 52 -15.26 2.99 9.49
CA ARG A 52 -14.69 1.68 9.84
C ARG A 52 -15.52 0.54 9.26
N THR A 53 -16.84 0.73 9.22
CA THR A 53 -17.83 -0.22 8.69
C THR A 53 -18.69 0.46 7.64
N ILE A 54 -19.24 -0.32 6.71
CA ILE A 54 -20.16 0.14 5.67
C ILE A 54 -21.49 -0.59 5.79
N ASP A 55 -22.57 0.12 5.47
CA ASP A 55 -23.92 -0.45 5.43
C ASP A 55 -24.10 -1.32 4.16
N GLN A 56 -25.10 -2.19 4.14
CA GLN A 56 -25.34 -3.11 2.99
C GLN A 56 -25.54 -2.35 1.67
N GLU A 57 -26.24 -1.22 1.70
CA GLU A 57 -26.43 -0.37 0.52
C GLU A 57 -25.11 0.24 0.05
N GLU A 58 -24.30 0.76 0.99
CA GLU A 58 -22.99 1.35 0.72
C GLU A 58 -22.04 0.30 0.15
N GLU A 59 -22.13 -0.94 0.63
CA GLU A 59 -21.37 -2.07 0.10
C GLU A 59 -21.75 -2.41 -1.34
N LEU A 60 -23.05 -2.44 -1.66
CA LEU A 60 -23.53 -2.69 -3.02
C LEU A 60 -23.08 -1.58 -3.98
N ILE A 61 -23.18 -0.32 -3.55
CA ILE A 61 -22.71 0.84 -4.32
C ILE A 61 -21.21 0.72 -4.55
N PHE A 62 -20.42 0.41 -3.52
CA PHE A 62 -18.98 0.24 -3.64
C PHE A 62 -18.63 -0.86 -4.64
N ARG A 63 -19.24 -2.04 -4.52
CA ARG A 63 -19.01 -3.18 -5.42
C ARG A 63 -19.35 -2.90 -6.88
N GLN A 64 -20.44 -2.17 -7.12
CA GLN A 64 -20.90 -1.89 -8.48
C GLN A 64 -20.09 -0.78 -9.14
N GLU A 65 -19.75 0.28 -8.39
CA GLU A 65 -19.22 1.50 -8.98
C GLU A 65 -17.73 1.74 -8.73
N TYR A 66 -17.21 1.36 -7.56
CA TYR A 66 -15.87 1.79 -7.13
C TYR A 66 -14.85 0.66 -7.10
N VAL A 67 -15.28 -0.60 -7.02
CA VAL A 67 -14.38 -1.75 -7.09
C VAL A 67 -13.73 -1.84 -8.47
N ARG A 68 -12.41 -2.05 -8.48
CA ARG A 68 -11.64 -2.29 -9.70
C ARG A 68 -12.25 -3.46 -10.49
N ALA A 69 -12.55 -3.21 -11.76
CA ALA A 69 -13.02 -4.24 -12.68
C ALA A 69 -12.02 -5.41 -12.74
N LYS A 70 -12.54 -6.62 -12.97
CA LYS A 70 -11.70 -7.79 -13.19
C LYS A 70 -10.87 -7.58 -14.45
N SER A 71 -9.55 -7.58 -14.31
CA SER A 71 -8.63 -7.55 -15.44
C SER A 71 -8.20 -8.98 -15.81
N ASN A 72 -7.55 -9.14 -16.96
CA ASN A 72 -6.98 -10.42 -17.39
C ASN A 72 -5.78 -10.87 -16.51
N ASN A 73 -5.26 -9.96 -15.69
CA ASN A 73 -4.22 -10.27 -14.71
C ASN A 73 -4.87 -10.97 -13.50
N SER A 74 -4.09 -11.79 -12.79
CA SER A 74 -4.54 -12.53 -11.60
C SER A 74 -5.42 -11.67 -10.69
N ASP A 75 -6.59 -12.20 -10.29
CA ASP A 75 -7.57 -11.52 -9.44
C ASP A 75 -7.07 -11.46 -7.98
N THR A 76 -6.01 -10.66 -7.78
CA THR A 76 -5.31 -10.48 -6.50
C THR A 76 -5.48 -9.06 -5.99
N VAL A 77 -5.39 -8.90 -4.67
CA VAL A 77 -5.40 -7.60 -4.00
C VAL A 77 -4.13 -6.84 -4.37
N VAL A 78 -4.28 -5.60 -4.82
CA VAL A 78 -3.17 -4.67 -5.05
C VAL A 78 -3.39 -3.36 -4.32
N LEU A 79 -2.35 -2.52 -4.25
CA LEU A 79 -2.39 -1.23 -3.55
C LEU A 79 -3.51 -0.30 -4.05
N ARG A 80 -3.86 -0.36 -5.34
CA ARG A 80 -5.01 0.35 -5.92
C ARG A 80 -6.33 -0.05 -5.26
N ASP A 81 -6.55 -1.34 -4.99
CA ASP A 81 -7.79 -1.80 -4.36
C ASP A 81 -7.94 -1.23 -2.93
N ILE A 82 -6.82 -1.17 -2.20
CA ILE A 82 -6.77 -0.59 -0.85
C ILE A 82 -7.00 0.92 -0.91
N ARG A 83 -6.33 1.62 -1.83
CA ARG A 83 -6.52 3.07 -2.03
C ARG A 83 -7.97 3.38 -2.33
N ASP A 84 -8.58 2.69 -3.30
CA ASP A 84 -9.96 2.93 -3.72
C ASP A 84 -10.93 2.68 -2.54
N LEU A 85 -10.68 1.64 -1.72
CA LEU A 85 -11.42 1.43 -0.48
C LEU A 85 -11.25 2.59 0.51
N VAL A 86 -10.02 3.06 0.76
CA VAL A 86 -9.78 4.18 1.69
C VAL A 86 -10.41 5.49 1.18
N LEU A 87 -10.35 5.77 -0.12
CA LEU A 87 -11.03 6.92 -0.73
C LEU A 87 -12.55 6.83 -0.57
N TYR A 88 -13.11 5.63 -0.51
CA TYR A 88 -14.53 5.43 -0.20
C TYR A 88 -14.85 5.67 1.28
N LEU A 89 -13.96 5.26 2.20
CA LEU A 89 -14.16 5.36 3.64
C LEU A 89 -13.79 6.73 4.25
N MET A 90 -13.05 7.57 3.54
CA MET A 90 -12.53 8.83 4.09
C MET A 90 -13.59 9.93 4.26
N PRO A 91 -13.34 10.95 5.11
CA PRO A 91 -14.25 12.08 5.29
C PRO A 91 -14.58 12.81 3.99
N ARG A 92 -15.79 13.39 3.91
CA ARG A 92 -16.23 14.17 2.74
C ARG A 92 -15.29 15.34 2.43
N ASP A 93 -14.75 15.98 3.46
CA ASP A 93 -13.90 17.18 3.32
C ASP A 93 -12.61 16.90 2.54
N PHE A 94 -12.21 15.63 2.42
CA PHE A 94 -11.01 15.22 1.71
C PHE A 94 -11.25 15.05 0.20
N LEU A 95 -12.50 14.88 -0.23
CA LEU A 95 -12.91 14.60 -1.61
C LEU A 95 -12.82 15.83 -2.53
N THR A 96 -11.71 16.56 -2.47
CA THR A 96 -11.42 17.65 -3.41
C THR A 96 -10.79 17.09 -4.68
N TYR A 97 -11.06 17.73 -5.82
CA TYR A 97 -10.46 17.33 -7.10
C TYR A 97 -8.93 17.24 -7.02
N LYS A 98 -8.31 18.25 -6.38
CA LYS A 98 -6.87 18.34 -6.20
C LYS A 98 -6.31 17.16 -5.40
N PHE A 99 -6.94 16.82 -4.27
CA PHE A 99 -6.48 15.72 -3.42
C PHE A 99 -6.68 14.35 -4.08
N ILE A 100 -7.82 14.12 -4.73
CA ILE A 100 -8.03 12.87 -5.47
C ILE A 100 -7.03 12.73 -6.62
N ALA A 101 -6.81 13.79 -7.40
CA ALA A 101 -5.81 13.77 -8.46
C ALA A 101 -4.41 13.42 -7.89
N PHE A 102 -4.02 14.06 -6.78
CA PHE A 102 -2.75 13.81 -6.10
C PHE A 102 -2.61 12.33 -5.67
N MET A 103 -3.62 11.74 -5.04
CA MET A 103 -3.60 10.34 -4.60
C MET A 103 -3.46 9.32 -5.75
N HIS A 104 -3.62 9.75 -6.99
CA HIS A 104 -3.47 8.93 -8.19
C HIS A 104 -2.16 9.16 -8.94
N GLU A 105 -1.28 10.03 -8.44
CA GLU A 105 0.01 10.30 -9.09
C GLU A 105 1.04 9.19 -8.81
N PRO A 106 1.93 8.89 -9.77
CA PRO A 106 2.97 7.86 -9.64
C PRO A 106 3.87 8.01 -8.41
N GLU A 107 4.25 9.25 -8.09
CA GLU A 107 5.14 9.60 -6.97
C GLU A 107 4.46 9.27 -5.64
N VAL A 108 3.15 9.54 -5.52
CA VAL A 108 2.35 9.18 -4.35
C VAL A 108 2.21 7.67 -4.23
N GLN A 109 1.96 6.97 -5.34
CA GLN A 109 1.92 5.51 -5.35
C GLN A 109 3.26 4.90 -4.91
N SER A 110 4.38 5.48 -5.33
CA SER A 110 5.74 5.06 -4.95
C SER A 110 6.01 5.26 -3.46
N VAL A 111 5.53 6.35 -2.86
CA VAL A 111 5.57 6.56 -1.41
C VAL A 111 4.72 5.54 -0.67
N LEU A 112 3.47 5.30 -1.10
CA LEU A 112 2.58 4.32 -0.46
C LEU A 112 3.12 2.89 -0.57
N HIS A 113 3.77 2.55 -1.68
CA HIS A 113 4.44 1.27 -1.86
C HIS A 113 5.66 1.13 -0.93
N ALA A 114 6.55 2.13 -0.89
CA ALA A 114 7.68 2.14 0.03
C ALA A 114 7.25 2.12 1.51
N LEU A 115 6.16 2.81 1.85
CA LEU A 115 5.53 2.73 3.18
C LEU A 115 5.09 1.31 3.50
N THR A 116 4.49 0.61 2.55
CA THR A 116 4.05 -0.78 2.75
C THR A 116 5.23 -1.68 3.08
N LEU A 117 6.33 -1.61 2.31
CA LEU A 117 7.55 -2.38 2.56
C LEU A 117 8.18 -2.02 3.92
N TYR A 118 8.26 -0.73 4.22
CA TYR A 118 8.77 -0.23 5.49
C TYR A 118 7.98 -0.77 6.68
N PHE A 119 6.65 -0.65 6.64
CA PHE A 119 5.79 -1.06 7.76
C PHE A 119 5.73 -2.57 7.92
N GLU A 120 5.81 -3.32 6.82
CA GLU A 120 5.93 -4.78 6.87
C GLU A 120 7.16 -5.19 7.68
N TYR A 121 8.33 -4.61 7.40
CA TYR A 121 9.56 -4.91 8.14
C TYR A 121 9.56 -4.32 9.56
N TYR A 122 9.09 -3.07 9.72
CA TYR A 122 9.02 -2.37 11.01
C TYR A 122 8.16 -3.11 12.02
N LEU A 123 6.96 -3.54 11.64
CA LEU A 123 6.04 -4.23 12.57
C LEU A 123 6.62 -5.56 13.04
N ARG A 124 7.29 -6.31 12.16
CA ARG A 124 8.01 -7.53 12.54
C ARG A 124 9.15 -7.23 13.51
N LEU A 125 9.89 -6.13 13.30
CA LEU A 125 10.95 -5.71 14.22
C LEU A 125 10.41 -5.24 15.57
N VAL A 126 9.26 -4.56 15.59
CA VAL A 126 8.57 -4.20 16.84
C VAL A 126 8.11 -5.45 17.60
N GLU A 127 7.52 -6.43 16.91
CA GLU A 127 7.15 -7.71 17.51
C GLU A 127 8.38 -8.41 18.14
N PHE A 128 9.50 -8.47 17.41
CA PHE A 128 10.75 -8.98 17.94
C PHE A 128 11.21 -8.22 19.20
N VAL A 129 11.17 -6.88 19.17
CA VAL A 129 11.55 -6.05 20.32
C VAL A 129 10.68 -6.35 21.54
N LEU A 130 9.37 -6.45 21.35
CA LEU A 130 8.41 -6.74 22.41
C LEU A 130 8.63 -8.13 23.02
N ILE A 131 8.81 -9.15 22.19
CA ILE A 131 9.14 -10.51 22.66
C ILE A 131 10.42 -10.47 23.50
N ARG A 132 11.45 -9.76 23.06
CA ARG A 132 12.71 -9.63 23.81
C ARG A 132 12.55 -8.85 25.12
N ARG A 133 11.68 -7.84 25.16
CA ARG A 133 11.36 -7.12 26.39
C ARG A 133 10.72 -8.04 27.42
N ASP A 134 9.80 -8.89 27.00
CA ASP A 134 9.13 -9.86 27.87
C ASP A 134 10.10 -10.94 28.38
N GLU A 135 11.00 -11.43 27.52
CA GLU A 135 12.06 -12.37 27.93
C GLU A 135 13.03 -11.79 28.98
N LEU A 136 13.35 -10.50 28.89
CA LEU A 136 14.28 -9.84 29.81
C LEU A 136 13.64 -9.42 31.14
N SER A 137 12.33 -9.14 31.15
CA SER A 137 11.60 -8.72 32.34
C SER A 137 11.10 -9.88 33.21
N GLY A 138 11.14 -11.12 32.69
CA GLY A 138 10.71 -12.33 33.39
C GLY A 138 11.76 -12.97 34.31
N GLN A 139 11.34 -14.03 35.03
CA GLN A 139 12.21 -14.86 35.88
C GLN A 139 13.28 -15.66 35.10
N MET A 140 13.21 -15.64 33.76
CA MET A 140 14.16 -16.28 32.85
C MET A 140 15.06 -15.26 32.14
N ALA A 141 15.43 -14.16 32.79
CA ALA A 141 16.29 -13.13 32.22
C ALA A 141 17.57 -13.73 31.63
N GLN A 142 17.67 -13.73 30.29
CA GLN A 142 18.84 -14.23 29.57
C GLN A 142 19.86 -13.11 29.35
N ILE A 143 21.15 -13.42 29.59
CA ILE A 143 22.26 -12.52 29.27
C ILE A 143 22.37 -12.40 27.75
N GLN A 144 22.41 -11.17 27.23
CA GLN A 144 22.54 -10.94 25.79
C GLN A 144 23.94 -11.29 25.30
N SER A 145 24.03 -12.18 24.31
CA SER A 145 25.29 -12.51 23.64
C SER A 145 25.72 -11.41 22.68
N GLU A 146 27.01 -11.34 22.36
CA GLU A 146 27.55 -10.44 21.34
C GLU A 146 26.89 -10.66 19.96
N GLN A 147 26.63 -11.92 19.60
CA GLN A 147 25.90 -12.29 18.37
C GLN A 147 24.50 -11.69 18.34
N THR A 148 23.80 -11.64 19.47
CA THR A 148 22.47 -11.02 19.57
C THR A 148 22.55 -9.52 19.29
N ASN A 149 23.61 -8.86 19.77
CA ASN A 149 23.84 -7.44 19.53
C ASN A 149 24.22 -7.15 18.07
N GLU A 150 25.02 -8.01 17.43
CA GLU A 150 25.32 -7.90 16.00
C GLU A 150 24.05 -8.07 15.16
N MET A 151 23.22 -9.07 15.45
CA MET A 151 21.94 -9.30 14.79
C MET A 151 21.01 -8.08 14.88
N LYS A 152 20.84 -7.50 16.09
CA LYS A 152 20.05 -6.27 16.29
C LYS A 152 20.59 -5.12 15.43
N LYS A 153 21.92 -4.95 15.36
CA LYS A 153 22.53 -3.90 14.52
C LYS A 153 22.21 -4.12 13.05
N THR A 154 22.25 -5.36 12.56
CA THR A 154 21.88 -5.68 11.17
C THR A 154 20.41 -5.37 10.90
N TYR A 155 19.50 -5.76 11.81
CA TYR A 155 18.08 -5.44 11.66
C TYR A 155 17.80 -3.93 11.62
N SER A 156 18.49 -3.15 12.46
CA SER A 156 18.39 -1.69 12.46
C SER A 156 18.83 -1.09 11.12
N VAL A 157 19.92 -1.60 10.56
CA VAL A 157 20.46 -1.15 9.26
C VAL A 157 19.47 -1.47 8.13
N TYR A 158 18.91 -2.67 8.11
CA TYR A 158 17.89 -3.04 7.11
C TYR A 158 16.63 -2.17 7.19
N LEU A 159 16.16 -1.86 8.40
CA LEU A 159 15.04 -0.93 8.57
C LEU A 159 15.38 0.47 8.04
N SER A 160 16.62 0.95 8.26
CA SER A 160 17.10 2.22 7.71
C SER A 160 17.10 2.22 6.17
N HIS A 161 17.43 1.11 5.50
CA HIS A 161 17.35 1.03 4.03
C HIS A 161 15.94 1.23 3.48
N PHE A 162 14.93 0.57 4.07
CA PHE A 162 13.53 0.79 3.69
C PHE A 162 13.12 2.24 3.98
N ARG A 163 13.62 2.82 5.06
CA ARG A 163 13.39 4.23 5.39
C ARG A 163 14.04 5.19 4.40
N MET A 164 15.25 4.91 3.93
CA MET A 164 15.94 5.69 2.89
C MET A 164 15.16 5.66 1.56
N LEU A 165 14.65 4.48 1.18
CA LEU A 165 13.83 4.32 -0.02
C LEU A 165 12.53 5.14 0.08
N LEU A 166 11.85 5.06 1.23
CA LEU A 166 10.69 5.88 1.55
C LEU A 166 11.01 7.37 1.54
N ALA A 167 12.11 7.78 2.18
CA ALA A 167 12.55 9.16 2.27
C ALA A 167 12.82 9.74 0.88
N ARG A 168 13.51 9.01 0.01
CA ARG A 168 13.77 9.43 -1.37
C ARG A 168 12.48 9.66 -2.13
N ASN A 169 11.54 8.71 -2.09
CA ASN A 169 10.24 8.85 -2.77
C ASN A 169 9.44 10.02 -2.20
N TYR A 170 9.47 10.23 -0.88
CA TYR A 170 8.77 11.35 -0.25
C TYR A 170 9.38 12.71 -0.60
N CYS A 171 10.71 12.79 -0.74
CA CYS A 171 11.37 14.00 -1.18
C CYS A 171 11.00 14.43 -2.61
N GLU A 172 10.63 13.51 -3.50
CA GLU A 172 10.13 13.85 -4.84
C GLU A 172 8.81 14.62 -4.76
N ILE A 173 7.92 14.21 -3.84
CA ILE A 173 6.68 14.95 -3.54
C ILE A 173 7.00 16.32 -2.95
N ILE A 174 7.87 16.38 -1.93
CA ILE A 174 8.17 17.64 -1.23
C ILE A 174 8.83 18.65 -2.17
N LYS A 175 9.77 18.22 -3.02
CA LYS A 175 10.47 19.14 -3.94
C LYS A 175 9.58 19.64 -5.08
N GLY A 176 8.43 19.01 -5.31
CA GLY A 176 7.55 19.38 -6.41
C GLY A 176 8.16 19.10 -7.79
N GLU A 177 8.97 18.04 -7.92
CA GLU A 177 9.60 17.68 -9.20
C GLU A 177 8.56 17.08 -10.17
N GLY A 178 8.71 17.34 -11.48
CA GLY A 178 7.88 16.71 -12.51
C GLY A 178 6.38 16.96 -12.36
N SER A 179 5.60 15.87 -12.25
CA SER A 179 4.13 15.94 -12.13
C SER A 179 3.67 16.58 -10.82
N MET A 180 4.54 16.60 -9.80
CA MET A 180 4.27 17.14 -8.46
C MET A 180 4.30 18.66 -8.40
N ALA A 181 4.88 19.33 -9.40
CA ALA A 181 5.01 20.79 -9.43
C ALA A 181 3.68 21.53 -9.24
N LYS A 182 2.57 20.95 -9.72
CA LYS A 182 1.21 21.52 -9.58
C LYS A 182 0.63 21.48 -8.17
N TYR A 183 1.22 20.65 -7.29
CA TYR A 183 0.85 20.54 -5.87
C TYR A 183 1.83 21.30 -4.96
N TYR A 184 2.95 21.77 -5.52
CA TYR A 184 3.98 22.50 -4.79
C TYR A 184 3.64 23.99 -4.75
N HIS A 185 3.61 24.56 -3.55
CA HIS A 185 3.14 25.93 -3.32
C HIS A 185 4.21 26.86 -2.74
N MET A 186 5.48 26.44 -2.66
CA MET A 186 6.55 27.39 -2.33
C MET A 186 6.89 28.23 -3.56
N LYS A 187 6.68 29.55 -3.46
CA LYS A 187 7.27 30.48 -4.40
C LYS A 187 8.78 30.54 -4.14
N PRO A 188 9.65 30.23 -5.13
CA PRO A 188 11.09 30.14 -4.93
C PRO A 188 11.75 31.44 -4.46
N ILE A 189 11.07 32.58 -4.61
CA ILE A 189 11.60 33.91 -4.27
C ILE A 189 11.23 34.31 -2.83
N SER A 190 10.11 33.83 -2.28
CA SER A 190 9.61 34.29 -0.98
C SER A 190 9.58 33.22 0.11
N ASN A 191 9.70 31.93 -0.21
CA ASN A 191 9.57 30.82 0.76
C ASN A 191 8.31 30.92 1.66
N ILE A 192 7.29 31.64 1.21
CA ILE A 192 6.00 31.78 1.91
C ILE A 192 5.04 30.80 1.25
N SER A 193 4.78 29.68 1.92
CA SER A 193 3.74 28.73 1.52
C SER A 193 2.35 29.27 1.87
N ALA A 194 1.30 28.70 1.28
CA ALA A 194 -0.07 28.89 1.76
C ALA A 194 -0.23 28.03 3.02
N THR A 195 0.47 28.41 4.10
CA THR A 195 0.82 27.57 5.26
C THR A 195 -0.34 26.75 5.82
N ILE A 196 -1.55 27.31 5.85
CA ILE A 196 -2.73 26.63 6.38
C ILE A 196 -3.28 25.57 5.40
N HIS A 197 -3.40 25.89 4.11
CA HIS A 197 -3.94 24.95 3.11
C HIS A 197 -2.99 23.77 2.89
N ASP A 198 -1.68 24.06 2.80
CA ASP A 198 -0.65 23.03 2.62
C ASP A 198 -0.55 22.12 3.85
N LYS A 199 -0.72 22.70 5.05
CA LYS A 199 -0.86 21.93 6.29
C LYS A 199 -2.05 20.98 6.20
N TYR A 200 -3.27 21.44 5.92
CA TYR A 200 -4.43 20.54 5.82
C TYR A 200 -4.23 19.45 4.75
N PHE A 201 -3.65 19.82 3.60
CA PHE A 201 -3.36 18.85 2.54
C PHE A 201 -2.40 17.75 3.00
N HIS A 202 -1.32 18.12 3.69
CA HIS A 202 -0.37 17.18 4.28
C HIS A 202 -1.02 16.32 5.37
N GLU A 203 -1.84 16.91 6.24
CA GLU A 203 -2.57 16.19 7.28
C GLU A 203 -3.54 15.16 6.70
N HIS A 204 -4.26 15.52 5.62
CA HIS A 204 -5.14 14.60 4.91
C HIS A 204 -4.35 13.46 4.27
N PHE A 205 -3.20 13.75 3.65
CA PHE A 205 -2.33 12.74 3.05
C PHE A 205 -1.81 11.75 4.10
N LEU A 206 -1.35 12.23 5.26
CA LEU A 206 -0.91 11.35 6.35
C LEU A 206 -2.05 10.47 6.87
N ALA A 207 -3.22 11.04 7.12
CA ALA A 207 -4.35 10.28 7.64
C ALA A 207 -4.81 9.18 6.66
N VAL A 208 -4.85 9.47 5.36
CA VAL A 208 -5.15 8.48 4.31
C VAL A 208 -4.04 7.43 4.22
N SER A 209 -2.77 7.82 4.30
CA SER A 209 -1.64 6.89 4.26
C SER A 209 -1.65 5.92 5.44
N ILE A 210 -2.00 6.38 6.65
CA ILE A 210 -2.18 5.51 7.83
C ILE A 210 -3.26 4.46 7.56
N GLN A 211 -4.41 4.86 7.02
CA GLN A 211 -5.50 3.93 6.70
C GLN A 211 -5.09 2.92 5.62
N ILE A 212 -4.37 3.36 4.58
CA ILE A 212 -3.87 2.46 3.52
C ILE A 212 -2.92 1.42 4.11
N VAL A 213 -1.91 1.86 4.87
CA VAL A 213 -0.94 0.94 5.49
C VAL A 213 -1.63 0.01 6.49
N TRP A 214 -2.54 0.52 7.33
CA TRP A 214 -3.26 -0.29 8.30
C TRP A 214 -4.09 -1.39 7.64
N ILE A 215 -4.83 -1.08 6.57
CA ILE A 215 -5.56 -2.10 5.80
C ILE A 215 -4.60 -3.09 5.15
N CYS A 216 -3.49 -2.58 4.60
CA CYS A 216 -2.45 -3.43 4.01
C CYS A 216 -1.89 -4.43 5.05
N MET A 217 -1.66 -3.98 6.27
CA MET A 217 -1.15 -4.76 7.40
C MET A 217 -2.26 -5.52 8.15
N HIS A 218 -3.21 -6.09 7.40
CA HIS A 218 -4.30 -6.94 7.93
C HIS A 218 -5.19 -6.26 8.98
N ARG A 219 -5.24 -4.92 9.00
CA ARG A 219 -5.90 -4.12 10.04
C ARG A 219 -5.42 -4.41 11.46
N ARG A 220 -4.15 -4.76 11.63
CA ARG A 220 -3.51 -5.02 12.93
C ARG A 220 -2.62 -3.86 13.36
N ALA A 221 -2.30 -3.80 14.65
CA ALA A 221 -1.33 -2.86 15.23
C ALA A 221 -1.57 -1.38 14.87
N TYR A 222 -2.84 -0.95 14.81
CA TYR A 222 -3.24 0.39 14.37
C TYR A 222 -2.47 1.53 15.06
N TYR A 223 -2.41 1.51 16.40
CA TYR A 223 -1.75 2.56 17.18
C TYR A 223 -0.23 2.59 16.96
N VAL A 224 0.40 1.44 16.73
CA VAL A 224 1.83 1.35 16.39
C VAL A 224 2.08 1.97 15.02
N ILE A 225 1.21 1.69 14.04
CA ILE A 225 1.29 2.27 12.68
C ILE A 225 1.07 3.79 12.73
N GLU A 226 0.02 4.26 13.41
CA GLU A 226 -0.29 5.69 13.52
C GLU A 226 0.83 6.45 14.22
N MET A 227 1.36 5.92 15.33
CA MET A 227 2.48 6.51 16.06
C MET A 227 3.72 6.62 15.18
N GLU A 228 4.14 5.53 14.53
CA GLU A 228 5.35 5.51 13.70
C GLU A 228 5.20 6.37 12.45
N MET A 229 4.02 6.39 11.82
CA MET A 229 3.77 7.28 10.68
C MET A 229 3.94 8.75 11.10
N ASN A 230 3.33 9.15 12.22
CA ASN A 230 3.49 10.52 12.72
C ASN A 230 4.95 10.83 13.07
N ARG A 231 5.68 9.88 13.67
CA ARG A 231 7.11 10.03 13.96
C ARG A 231 7.92 10.24 12.68
N LEU A 232 7.76 9.39 11.67
CA LEU A 232 8.55 9.47 10.42
C LEU A 232 8.36 10.80 9.69
N PHE A 233 7.13 11.27 9.58
CA PHE A 233 6.83 12.47 8.78
C PHE A 233 6.96 13.76 9.57
N ARG A 234 6.78 13.73 10.91
CA ARG A 234 6.78 14.95 11.72
C ARG A 234 7.93 15.07 12.70
N SER A 235 8.55 13.96 13.13
CA SER A 235 9.39 13.79 14.31
C SER A 235 8.64 13.61 15.64
N GLU A 236 9.35 13.13 16.66
CA GLU A 236 8.83 12.88 18.01
C GLU A 236 8.23 14.12 18.69
N HIS A 237 8.68 15.34 18.36
CA HIS A 237 8.15 16.59 18.93
C HIS A 237 6.67 16.86 18.61
N PHE A 238 6.21 16.35 17.47
CA PHE A 238 4.89 16.68 16.93
C PHE A 238 3.96 15.45 16.90
N VAL A 239 4.36 14.36 17.57
CA VAL A 239 3.50 13.20 17.82
C VAL A 239 2.59 13.54 18.99
N SER A 240 1.27 13.44 18.79
CA SER A 240 0.31 13.59 19.89
C SER A 240 0.49 12.47 20.89
N VAL A 241 0.59 12.80 22.18
CA VAL A 241 0.61 11.80 23.25
C VAL A 241 -0.74 11.12 23.31
N ARG A 242 -0.75 9.79 23.18
CA ARG A 242 -1.94 8.95 23.35
C ARG A 242 -1.62 7.78 24.28
N PRO A 243 -2.54 7.41 25.20
CA PRO A 243 -2.29 6.31 26.14
C PRO A 243 -2.16 4.94 25.44
N GLU A 244 -2.71 4.78 24.25
CA GLU A 244 -2.63 3.54 23.47
C GLU A 244 -1.31 3.41 22.69
N TYR A 245 -0.48 4.45 22.66
CA TYR A 245 0.81 4.40 21.98
C TYR A 245 1.81 3.60 22.81
N LEU A 246 2.58 2.78 22.10
CA LEU A 246 3.58 1.93 22.72
C LEU A 246 4.79 2.76 23.15
N GLU A 247 5.18 2.62 24.41
CA GLU A 247 6.39 3.26 24.92
C GLU A 247 7.62 2.38 24.69
N PHE A 248 8.64 2.96 24.05
CA PHE A 248 9.95 2.35 23.83
C PHE A 248 11.00 2.98 24.75
N THR A 249 11.83 2.12 25.34
CA THR A 249 13.06 2.48 26.05
C THR A 249 14.09 3.09 25.09
N GLU A 250 15.09 3.78 25.62
CA GLU A 250 16.13 4.40 24.79
C GLU A 250 16.88 3.40 23.91
N ALA A 251 17.17 2.20 24.44
CA ALA A 251 17.84 1.15 23.67
C ALA A 251 16.98 0.63 22.51
N GLU A 252 15.67 0.49 22.71
CA GLU A 252 14.74 0.07 21.66
C GLU A 252 14.52 1.17 20.63
N ARG A 253 14.46 2.44 21.07
CA ARG A 253 14.44 3.60 20.15
C ARG A 253 15.70 3.64 19.29
N SER A 254 16.87 3.38 19.86
CA SER A 254 18.12 3.33 19.08
C SER A 254 18.08 2.25 17.99
N LEU A 255 17.50 1.09 18.30
CA LEU A 255 17.31 0.00 17.34
C LEU A 255 16.29 0.35 16.24
N LEU A 256 15.12 0.87 16.63
CA LEU A 256 14.00 1.12 15.73
C LEU A 256 14.16 2.41 14.92
N TYR A 257 14.65 3.49 15.53
CA TYR A 257 14.67 4.81 14.89
C TYR A 257 15.92 5.03 14.03
N GLY A 258 16.89 4.12 14.07
CA GLY A 258 18.10 4.21 13.25
C GLY A 258 19.08 5.27 13.75
N ARG A 259 20.26 5.29 13.12
CA ARG A 259 21.43 6.06 13.60
C ARG A 259 21.33 7.57 13.31
N ASN A 260 20.62 7.92 12.24
CA ASN A 260 20.53 9.29 11.75
C ASN A 260 19.40 10.08 12.43
N ASN A 261 18.51 9.42 13.18
CA ASN A 261 17.41 10.08 13.88
C ASN A 261 17.93 10.92 15.05
N LYS A 262 18.01 12.23 14.85
CA LYS A 262 18.40 13.23 15.85
C LYS A 262 17.19 14.04 16.27
N ASN A 263 16.99 14.12 17.58
CA ASN A 263 16.00 14.99 18.17
C ASN A 263 16.64 16.36 18.47
N LEU A 264 16.37 17.34 17.60
CA LEU A 264 16.91 18.69 17.68
C LEU A 264 15.88 19.64 18.32
N ASN A 265 16.17 20.93 18.42
CA ASN A 265 15.15 21.90 18.83
C ASN A 265 14.01 21.95 17.79
N TYR A 266 12.75 22.01 18.25
CA TYR A 266 11.56 21.99 17.40
C TYR A 266 11.56 23.00 16.25
N ARG A 267 12.28 24.12 16.37
CA ARG A 267 12.39 25.16 15.32
C ARG A 267 13.27 24.76 14.13
N VAL A 268 14.23 23.88 14.36
CA VAL A 268 15.17 23.37 13.33
C VAL A 268 14.95 21.90 13.03
N GLN A 269 13.93 21.30 13.66
CA GLN A 269 13.61 19.89 13.51
C GLN A 269 13.10 19.62 12.09
N ILE A 270 13.77 18.70 11.43
CA ILE A 270 13.34 18.12 10.16
C ILE A 270 12.74 16.73 10.38
N SER A 271 11.92 16.28 9.42
CA SER A 271 11.35 14.93 9.42
C SER A 271 12.48 13.88 9.50
N PRO A 272 12.32 12.82 10.30
CA PRO A 272 13.25 11.68 10.32
C PRO A 272 13.51 11.07 8.94
N LEU A 273 12.54 11.11 8.02
CA LEU A 273 12.77 10.69 6.63
C LEU A 273 13.84 11.55 5.96
N VAL A 274 13.76 12.87 6.09
CA VAL A 274 14.74 13.78 5.50
C VAL A 274 16.12 13.59 6.14
N GLN A 275 16.18 13.34 7.46
CA GLN A 275 17.43 13.07 8.17
C GLN A 275 18.17 11.83 7.66
N GLU A 276 17.45 10.78 7.22
CA GLU A 276 18.09 9.59 6.63
C GLU A 276 18.92 9.91 5.38
N LEU A 277 18.55 10.97 4.64
CA LEU A 277 19.23 11.35 3.41
C LEU A 277 20.43 12.29 3.62
N GLU A 278 20.63 12.83 4.82
CA GLU A 278 21.74 13.76 5.11
C GLU A 278 23.09 13.05 5.20
N HIS A 279 23.10 11.81 5.71
CA HIS A 279 24.31 11.04 6.00
C HIS A 279 24.20 9.62 5.43
N VAL A 280 24.11 9.53 4.11
CA VAL A 280 24.07 8.25 3.40
C VAL A 280 25.49 7.70 3.26
N VAL A 281 25.70 6.48 3.74
CA VAL A 281 26.99 5.78 3.61
C VAL A 281 27.16 5.32 2.16
N SER A 282 28.40 5.29 1.67
CA SER A 282 28.75 4.91 0.29
C SER A 282 28.13 3.59 -0.17
N GLU A 283 28.11 2.60 0.73
CA GLU A 283 27.61 1.25 0.53
C GLU A 283 26.09 1.24 0.28
N ASP A 284 25.37 2.20 0.84
CA ASP A 284 23.91 2.29 0.79
C ASP A 284 23.43 3.20 -0.34
N MET A 285 24.32 3.93 -1.01
CA MET A 285 24.01 4.79 -2.15
C MET A 285 23.20 4.10 -3.26
N PRO A 286 23.44 2.82 -3.62
CA PRO A 286 22.65 2.13 -4.64
C PRO A 286 21.14 2.05 -4.31
N ILE A 287 20.77 2.04 -3.04
CA ILE A 287 19.36 1.96 -2.58
C ILE A 287 18.57 3.18 -3.06
N LEU A 288 19.19 4.35 -3.10
CA LEU A 288 18.57 5.58 -3.59
C LEU A 288 18.18 5.53 -5.07
N TRP A 289 18.62 4.52 -5.82
CA TRP A 289 18.33 4.37 -7.24
C TRP A 289 17.40 3.21 -7.59
N ILE A 290 17.03 2.39 -6.60
CA ILE A 290 16.11 1.26 -6.77
C ILE A 290 14.81 1.70 -7.46
N GLY A 291 14.38 0.96 -8.48
CA GLY A 291 13.18 1.27 -9.25
C GLY A 291 13.32 2.42 -10.25
N LYS A 292 14.45 3.13 -10.29
CA LYS A 292 14.80 4.00 -11.44
C LYS A 292 15.77 3.29 -12.37
N ARG A 293 16.70 2.54 -11.80
CA ARG A 293 17.79 1.91 -12.51
C ARG A 293 18.02 0.51 -11.94
N LYS A 294 18.27 -0.47 -12.82
CA LYS A 294 18.62 -1.83 -12.40
C LYS A 294 19.91 -1.86 -11.56
N TYR A 295 19.85 -2.45 -10.37
CA TYR A 295 21.01 -2.68 -9.52
C TYR A 295 21.96 -3.67 -10.20
N ARG A 296 23.23 -3.29 -10.25
CA ARG A 296 24.32 -4.10 -10.75
C ARG A 296 25.44 -4.03 -9.75
N GLY A 297 25.37 -4.87 -8.73
CA GLY A 297 26.43 -4.99 -7.75
C GLY A 297 26.41 -6.37 -7.11
N THR A 298 27.31 -6.55 -6.17
CA THR A 298 27.53 -7.84 -5.49
C THR A 298 26.81 -7.95 -4.15
N ASP A 299 26.17 -6.88 -3.66
CA ASP A 299 25.43 -6.91 -2.39
C ASP A 299 24.07 -7.62 -2.57
N PRO A 300 23.90 -8.83 -1.99
CA PRO A 300 22.65 -9.59 -2.13
C PRO A 300 21.46 -8.90 -1.46
N HIS A 301 21.70 -8.11 -0.40
CA HIS A 301 20.64 -7.44 0.32
C HIS A 301 20.03 -6.30 -0.51
N ILE A 302 20.85 -5.53 -1.22
CA ILE A 302 20.36 -4.48 -2.12
C ILE A 302 19.59 -5.10 -3.30
N ALA A 303 20.07 -6.23 -3.83
CA ALA A 303 19.36 -6.97 -4.88
C ALA A 303 18.00 -7.50 -4.39
N GLN A 304 17.90 -7.94 -3.14
CA GLN A 304 16.65 -8.34 -2.51
C GLN A 304 15.68 -7.16 -2.38
N ILE A 305 16.13 -6.01 -1.84
CA ILE A 305 15.28 -4.81 -1.74
C ILE A 305 14.81 -4.36 -3.13
N GLU A 306 15.68 -4.42 -4.14
CA GLU A 306 15.28 -4.09 -5.51
C GLU A 306 14.18 -5.03 -6.01
N LEU A 307 14.34 -6.33 -5.81
CA LEU A 307 13.35 -7.33 -6.23
C LEU A 307 11.99 -7.08 -5.55
N GLU A 308 12.00 -6.84 -4.23
CA GLU A 308 10.81 -6.55 -3.44
C GLU A 308 10.10 -5.26 -3.90
N TYR A 309 10.86 -4.23 -4.30
CA TYR A 309 10.31 -2.95 -4.73
C TYR A 309 9.81 -2.94 -6.18
N VAL A 310 10.49 -3.65 -7.09
CA VAL A 310 10.18 -3.61 -8.53
C VAL A 310 9.04 -4.55 -8.90
N VAL A 311 8.88 -5.67 -8.19
CA VAL A 311 7.87 -6.67 -8.54
C VAL A 311 6.46 -6.14 -8.26
N PRO A 312 5.55 -6.14 -9.26
CA PRO A 312 4.19 -5.69 -9.06
C PRO A 312 3.47 -6.50 -7.96
N GLY A 313 2.64 -5.83 -7.16
CA GLY A 313 1.89 -6.47 -6.07
C GLY A 313 1.09 -7.71 -6.50
N SER A 314 0.60 -7.78 -7.74
CA SER A 314 -0.12 -8.95 -8.26
C SER A 314 0.75 -10.17 -8.56
N GLN A 315 2.08 -9.99 -8.62
CA GLN A 315 3.06 -11.00 -9.01
C GLN A 315 3.98 -11.42 -7.85
N LEU A 316 3.74 -10.94 -6.63
CA LEU A 316 4.56 -11.25 -5.45
C LEU A 316 4.70 -12.77 -5.18
N ARG A 317 3.68 -13.56 -5.54
CA ARG A 317 3.74 -15.04 -5.47
C ARG A 317 4.87 -15.66 -6.32
N LEU A 318 5.38 -14.97 -7.34
CA LEU A 318 6.45 -15.48 -8.22
C LEU A 318 7.81 -15.43 -7.56
N ILE A 319 7.98 -14.57 -6.55
CA ILE A 319 9.21 -14.40 -5.78
C ILE A 319 9.07 -14.99 -4.37
N ASP A 320 8.00 -15.76 -4.12
CA ASP A 320 7.65 -16.35 -2.81
C ASP A 320 7.68 -15.32 -1.66
N LEU A 321 7.16 -14.12 -1.91
CA LEU A 321 7.04 -13.04 -0.91
C LEU A 321 5.60 -12.55 -0.81
N SER A 322 5.27 -11.96 0.32
CA SER A 322 4.02 -11.21 0.53
C SER A 322 4.28 -9.97 1.38
N HIS A 323 3.58 -8.89 1.07
CA HIS A 323 3.63 -7.66 1.86
C HIS A 323 2.21 -7.34 2.32
N GLY A 324 1.93 -7.60 3.59
CA GLY A 324 0.58 -7.55 4.11
C GLY A 324 -0.37 -8.41 3.28
N ILE A 325 -1.50 -7.83 2.87
CA ILE A 325 -2.51 -8.52 2.04
C ILE A 325 -2.23 -8.43 0.52
N LEU A 326 -1.15 -7.76 0.09
CA LEU A 326 -0.85 -7.58 -1.32
C LEU A 326 -0.48 -8.90 -1.99
N GLY A 327 -1.02 -9.13 -3.19
CA GLY A 327 -0.80 -10.36 -3.95
C GLY A 327 -1.71 -11.52 -3.54
N HIS A 328 -2.46 -11.38 -2.44
CA HIS A 328 -3.39 -12.41 -2.02
C HIS A 328 -4.62 -12.47 -2.96
N PRO A 329 -5.23 -13.65 -3.17
CA PRO A 329 -6.44 -13.78 -3.97
C PRO A 329 -7.62 -12.97 -3.41
N LYS A 330 -8.29 -12.16 -4.24
CA LYS A 330 -9.40 -11.31 -3.78
C LYS A 330 -10.60 -12.09 -3.27
N ASN A 331 -10.82 -13.30 -3.77
CA ASN A 331 -11.91 -14.17 -3.34
C ASN A 331 -11.82 -14.60 -1.87
N LEU A 332 -10.64 -14.45 -1.23
CA LEU A 332 -10.44 -14.72 0.19
C LEU A 332 -10.79 -13.52 1.08
N TYR A 333 -11.14 -12.38 0.50
CA TYR A 333 -11.40 -11.14 1.21
C TYR A 333 -12.83 -10.66 1.03
N ASN A 334 -13.37 -10.05 2.07
CA ASN A 334 -14.61 -9.30 1.95
C ASN A 334 -14.37 -7.91 1.33
N THR A 335 -15.43 -7.11 1.21
CA THR A 335 -15.38 -5.74 0.64
C THR A 335 -14.51 -4.77 1.41
N LEU A 336 -14.45 -4.92 2.72
CA LEU A 336 -13.59 -4.12 3.60
C LEU A 336 -12.15 -4.64 3.62
N LEU A 337 -11.81 -5.61 2.76
CA LEU A 337 -10.50 -6.27 2.70
C LEU A 337 -10.12 -6.94 4.03
N ASN A 338 -11.11 -7.50 4.73
CA ASN A 338 -10.87 -8.41 5.85
C ASN A 338 -10.82 -9.84 5.32
N LEU A 339 -9.89 -10.63 5.85
CA LEU A 339 -9.68 -12.02 5.47
C LEU A 339 -10.85 -12.90 5.94
N ASP A 340 -11.41 -13.69 5.03
CA ASP A 340 -12.47 -14.66 5.31
C ASP A 340 -11.86 -16.03 5.64
N TRP A 341 -11.63 -16.28 6.94
CA TRP A 341 -11.05 -17.54 7.43
C TRP A 341 -11.77 -18.81 6.94
N PRO A 342 -13.11 -18.87 6.90
CA PRO A 342 -13.82 -19.93 6.19
C PRO A 342 -13.31 -20.18 4.78
N ALA A 343 -13.23 -19.16 3.92
CA ALA A 343 -12.74 -19.31 2.56
C ALA A 343 -11.28 -19.80 2.50
N VAL A 344 -10.42 -19.32 3.42
CA VAL A 344 -9.03 -19.76 3.57
C VAL A 344 -8.95 -21.25 3.91
N ARG A 345 -9.77 -21.73 4.86
CA ARG A 345 -9.84 -23.15 5.24
C ARG A 345 -10.28 -24.04 4.09
N PHE A 346 -11.20 -23.57 3.24
CA PHE A 346 -11.63 -24.31 2.05
C PHE A 346 -10.64 -24.24 0.88
N SER A 347 -9.61 -23.39 0.97
CA SER A 347 -8.59 -23.22 -0.09
C SER A 347 -7.41 -24.19 0.05
N ASN A 348 -7.43 -25.10 1.04
CA ASN A 348 -6.43 -26.14 1.26
C ASN A 348 -4.97 -25.63 1.38
N PHE A 349 -4.77 -24.44 1.95
CA PHE A 349 -3.43 -23.98 2.30
C PHE A 349 -2.88 -24.80 3.47
N SER A 350 -1.58 -25.06 3.44
CA SER A 350 -0.85 -25.77 4.50
C SER A 350 0.51 -25.11 4.71
N GLU A 351 1.22 -25.48 5.78
CA GLU A 351 2.60 -25.00 6.00
C GLU A 351 3.54 -25.39 4.85
N GLN A 352 3.25 -26.46 4.10
CA GLN A 352 4.03 -26.87 2.93
C GLN A 352 3.58 -26.17 1.64
N TYR A 353 2.29 -25.83 1.55
CA TYR A 353 1.67 -25.23 0.37
C TYR A 353 0.88 -23.98 0.76
N ASP A 354 1.60 -22.86 0.80
CA ASP A 354 1.02 -21.54 1.08
C ASP A 354 1.72 -20.47 0.21
N PRO A 355 1.38 -20.40 -1.09
CA PRO A 355 2.05 -19.51 -2.04
C PRO A 355 1.80 -18.02 -1.78
N TYR A 356 0.96 -17.70 -0.79
CA TYR A 356 0.60 -16.34 -0.41
C TYR A 356 1.05 -15.98 1.01
N HIS A 357 1.71 -16.91 1.73
CA HIS A 357 2.16 -16.70 3.12
C HIS A 357 1.05 -16.29 4.10
N ILE A 358 -0.17 -16.80 3.90
CA ILE A 358 -1.32 -16.57 4.78
C ILE A 358 -1.17 -17.35 6.10
N ILE A 359 -0.65 -18.59 6.03
CA ILE A 359 -0.40 -19.49 7.16
C ILE A 359 1.05 -19.38 7.61
N ARG A 360 2.01 -19.51 6.68
CA ARG A 360 3.45 -19.56 6.98
C ARG A 360 3.91 -18.32 7.72
N ARG A 361 3.33 -17.15 7.38
CA ARG A 361 3.71 -15.81 7.85
C ARG A 361 5.19 -15.51 7.63
N ASN A 362 5.48 -14.29 7.23
CA ASN A 362 6.87 -13.91 7.01
C ASN A 362 7.54 -13.59 8.35
N HIS A 363 8.70 -14.19 8.60
CA HIS A 363 9.50 -13.97 9.81
C HIS A 363 10.64 -12.99 9.53
N LEU A 364 11.35 -12.58 10.59
CA LEU A 364 12.66 -11.93 10.44
C LEU A 364 13.71 -13.01 10.23
N ASP A 365 14.36 -12.99 9.07
CA ASP A 365 15.46 -13.89 8.76
C ASP A 365 16.66 -13.60 9.66
N ILE A 366 17.29 -14.66 10.17
CA ILE A 366 18.50 -14.52 10.98
C ILE A 366 19.65 -14.10 10.04
N PRO A 367 20.24 -12.91 10.23
CA PRO A 367 21.31 -12.41 9.38
C PRO A 367 22.56 -13.28 9.54
N LYS A 368 23.36 -13.36 8.48
CA LYS A 368 24.61 -14.12 8.51
C LYS A 368 25.64 -13.38 9.38
N LEU A 369 26.52 -14.13 10.04
CA LEU A 369 27.58 -13.54 10.85
C LEU A 369 28.50 -12.69 9.96
N GLY A 370 28.82 -11.47 10.39
CA GLY A 370 29.68 -10.56 9.61
C GLY A 370 29.03 -9.96 8.36
N GLU A 371 27.72 -10.10 8.17
CA GLU A 371 27.02 -9.63 6.97
C GLU A 371 27.23 -8.13 6.71
N LEU A 372 27.19 -7.29 7.75
CA LEU A 372 27.49 -5.86 7.63
C LEU A 372 28.93 -5.58 7.19
N GLN A 373 29.89 -6.46 7.51
CA GLN A 373 31.27 -6.32 7.04
C GLN A 373 31.37 -6.75 5.57
N MET A 374 30.68 -7.82 5.17
CA MET A 374 30.64 -8.28 3.78
C MET A 374 30.13 -7.20 2.83
N ARG A 375 29.10 -6.44 3.24
CA ARG A 375 28.54 -5.34 2.45
C ARG A 375 29.57 -4.24 2.12
N LYS A 376 30.56 -4.00 2.99
CA LYS A 376 31.62 -3.01 2.76
C LYS A 376 32.57 -3.39 1.62
N PHE A 377 32.66 -4.68 1.34
CA PHE A 377 33.43 -5.20 0.21
C PHE A 377 32.59 -5.30 -1.08
N GLY A 378 31.32 -4.88 -1.02
CA GLY A 378 30.41 -4.91 -2.15
C GLY A 378 30.80 -3.89 -3.22
N GLU A 379 31.02 -4.38 -4.43
CA GLU A 379 31.25 -3.54 -5.61
C GLU A 379 29.92 -3.18 -6.28
N SER A 380 29.81 -1.93 -6.73
CA SER A 380 28.73 -1.43 -7.58
C SER A 380 29.30 -1.10 -8.97
N TYR A 381 28.67 -1.64 -10.01
CA TYR A 381 29.12 -1.48 -11.40
C TYR A 381 28.32 -0.40 -12.15
N GLU A 382 28.87 0.03 -13.28
CA GLU A 382 28.20 0.98 -14.17
C GLU A 382 26.84 0.45 -14.68
N HIS A 383 25.93 1.41 -14.79
CA HIS A 383 24.53 1.18 -15.06
C HIS A 383 24.16 1.52 -16.52
N PHE A 384 23.32 0.68 -17.15
CA PHE A 384 22.90 0.86 -18.56
C PHE A 384 21.39 0.64 -18.82
N TYR A 385 20.57 0.35 -17.80
CA TYR A 385 19.16 -0.10 -17.93
C TYR A 385 18.16 0.69 -17.07
N GLU A 386 17.43 1.62 -17.66
CA GLU A 386 16.35 2.32 -16.96
C GLU A 386 15.15 1.39 -16.70
N ILE A 387 14.59 1.47 -15.49
CA ILE A 387 13.39 0.70 -15.11
C ILE A 387 12.17 1.59 -15.30
N PHE A 388 11.31 1.21 -16.24
CA PHE A 388 10.02 1.88 -16.45
C PHE A 388 8.92 1.16 -15.70
N HIS A 389 8.24 1.91 -14.82
CA HIS A 389 7.05 1.45 -14.14
C HIS A 389 5.83 1.83 -14.96
N PHE A 390 4.96 0.86 -15.25
CA PHE A 390 3.70 1.15 -15.93
C PHE A 390 2.68 1.67 -14.91
N PHE A 391 2.28 2.93 -15.08
CA PHE A 391 1.21 3.54 -14.29
C PHE A 391 -0.01 3.74 -15.17
N GLU A 392 -1.17 3.29 -14.69
CA GLU A 392 -2.43 3.48 -15.40
C GLU A 392 -2.90 4.93 -15.19
N PRO A 393 -2.98 5.75 -16.26
CA PRO A 393 -3.38 7.14 -16.12
C PRO A 393 -4.85 7.23 -15.73
N VAL A 394 -5.17 8.22 -14.89
CA VAL A 394 -6.52 8.44 -14.41
C VAL A 394 -7.21 9.51 -15.23
N THR A 395 -8.43 9.21 -15.67
CA THR A 395 -9.24 10.14 -16.45
C THR A 395 -9.91 11.19 -15.57
N HIS A 396 -10.20 12.35 -16.14
CA HIS A 396 -10.98 13.40 -15.46
C HIS A 396 -12.33 12.89 -14.95
N SER A 397 -13.02 12.04 -15.72
CA SER A 397 -14.30 11.43 -15.31
C SER A 397 -14.14 10.55 -14.08
N HIS A 398 -13.04 9.81 -13.96
CA HIS A 398 -12.74 9.00 -12.78
C HIS A 398 -12.53 9.86 -11.53
N ILE A 399 -11.78 10.97 -11.63
CA ILE A 399 -11.59 11.90 -10.51
C ILE A 399 -12.93 12.53 -10.10
N CYS A 400 -13.72 13.00 -11.08
CA CYS A 400 -15.04 13.59 -10.84
C CYS A 400 -16.01 12.60 -10.19
N LYS A 401 -15.91 11.30 -10.49
CA LYS A 401 -16.69 10.25 -9.83
C LYS A 401 -16.43 10.21 -8.33
N TRP A 402 -15.17 10.26 -7.91
CA TRP A 402 -14.78 10.30 -6.50
C TRP A 402 -15.22 11.58 -5.81
N VAL A 403 -15.01 12.74 -6.44
CA VAL A 403 -15.47 14.03 -5.88
C VAL A 403 -16.98 14.04 -5.63
N LYS A 404 -17.75 13.36 -6.50
CA LYS A 404 -19.20 13.22 -6.39
C LYS A 404 -19.64 11.99 -5.57
N ARG A 405 -18.77 11.36 -4.78
CA ARG A 405 -19.07 10.13 -4.03
C ARG A 405 -20.39 10.23 -3.25
N GLU A 406 -20.56 11.28 -2.45
CA GLU A 406 -21.77 11.47 -1.63
C GLU A 406 -23.04 11.63 -2.49
N ILE A 407 -22.95 12.35 -3.61
CA ILE A 407 -24.06 12.53 -4.55
C ILE A 407 -24.41 11.19 -5.19
N ASN A 408 -23.41 10.39 -5.56
CA ASN A 408 -23.62 9.06 -6.11
C ASN A 408 -24.27 8.13 -5.08
N ILE A 409 -23.79 8.14 -3.83
CA ILE A 409 -24.37 7.35 -2.73
C ILE A 409 -25.84 7.74 -2.52
N ALA A 410 -26.14 9.05 -2.45
CA ALA A 410 -27.50 9.55 -2.30
C ALA A 410 -28.39 9.15 -3.49
N PHE A 411 -27.88 9.21 -4.72
CA PHE A 411 -28.60 8.81 -5.94
C PHE A 411 -29.01 7.33 -5.91
N TYR A 412 -28.09 6.43 -5.55
CA TYR A 412 -28.42 5.00 -5.44
C TYR A 412 -29.37 4.71 -4.28
N ARG A 413 -29.26 5.44 -3.16
CA ARG A 413 -30.23 5.36 -2.05
C ARG A 413 -31.63 5.83 -2.43
N SER A 414 -31.75 6.86 -3.27
CA SER A 414 -33.03 7.41 -3.71
C SER A 414 -33.72 6.60 -4.83
N GLY A 415 -33.26 5.38 -5.11
CA GLY A 415 -33.84 4.52 -6.16
C GLY A 415 -33.09 4.54 -7.49
N GLY A 416 -31.88 5.12 -7.54
CA GLY A 416 -30.94 4.85 -8.64
C GLY A 416 -30.73 3.34 -8.80
N LEU A 417 -30.66 2.86 -10.03
CA LEU A 417 -30.70 1.42 -10.33
C LEU A 417 -29.43 0.71 -9.79
N LEU A 418 -29.50 0.23 -8.55
CA LEU A 418 -28.59 -0.78 -8.02
C LEU A 418 -28.92 -2.09 -8.74
N THR A 419 -28.12 -2.39 -9.76
CA THR A 419 -28.29 -3.63 -10.52
C THR A 419 -27.68 -4.76 -9.70
N ASN A 420 -28.41 -5.25 -8.70
CA ASN A 420 -28.18 -6.62 -8.28
C ASN A 420 -28.41 -7.48 -9.53
N VAL A 421 -27.48 -8.37 -9.88
CA VAL A 421 -27.60 -9.22 -11.08
C VAL A 421 -28.97 -9.90 -11.11
N VAL A 422 -29.48 -10.29 -9.94
CA VAL A 422 -30.82 -10.86 -9.78
C VAL A 422 -31.92 -9.86 -10.13
N SER A 423 -31.90 -8.62 -9.63
CA SER A 423 -32.93 -7.62 -9.93
C SER A 423 -32.85 -7.10 -11.38
N ARG A 424 -31.66 -7.12 -11.98
CA ARG A 424 -31.46 -6.87 -13.42
C ARG A 424 -32.06 -8.01 -14.25
N CYS A 425 -31.76 -9.26 -13.95
CA CYS A 425 -32.34 -10.41 -14.65
C CYS A 425 -33.85 -10.51 -14.42
N GLU A 426 -34.35 -10.24 -13.21
CA GLU A 426 -35.79 -10.19 -12.91
C GLU A 426 -36.47 -9.05 -13.65
N LYS A 427 -35.85 -7.87 -13.79
CA LYS A 427 -36.37 -6.79 -14.65
C LYS A 427 -36.30 -7.15 -16.12
N GLU A 428 -35.20 -7.73 -16.63
CA GLU A 428 -35.07 -8.20 -18.01
C GLU A 428 -36.09 -9.31 -18.34
N LEU A 429 -36.46 -10.13 -17.36
CA LEU A 429 -37.53 -11.14 -17.48
C LEU A 429 -38.94 -10.53 -17.34
N ALA A 430 -39.12 -9.50 -16.49
CA ALA A 430 -40.41 -8.86 -16.23
C ALA A 430 -40.76 -7.77 -17.27
N THR A 431 -39.77 -7.15 -17.88
CA THR A 431 -39.98 -6.35 -19.09
C THR A 431 -40.06 -7.31 -20.25
N ALA A 432 -41.28 -7.58 -20.72
CA ALA A 432 -41.55 -8.24 -21.99
C ALA A 432 -41.10 -7.36 -23.18
N TYR A 433 -39.81 -7.01 -23.23
CA TYR A 433 -39.20 -6.60 -24.47
C TYR A 433 -38.93 -7.87 -25.24
N GLU A 434 -39.68 -8.08 -26.33
CA GLU A 434 -39.11 -8.75 -27.48
C GLU A 434 -37.72 -8.14 -27.67
N GLY A 435 -36.67 -8.95 -27.51
CA GLY A 435 -35.30 -8.50 -27.68
C GLY A 435 -35.18 -7.74 -29.00
N GLN A 436 -34.23 -6.81 -29.07
CA GLN A 436 -33.93 -6.21 -30.37
C GLN A 436 -33.70 -7.33 -31.38
N ASP A 437 -34.42 -7.26 -32.50
CA ASP A 437 -34.33 -8.21 -33.60
C ASP A 437 -32.85 -8.55 -33.85
N VAL A 438 -32.54 -9.84 -33.94
CA VAL A 438 -31.15 -10.34 -33.97
C VAL A 438 -30.37 -9.66 -35.09
N ASP A 439 -31.05 -9.34 -36.20
CA ASP A 439 -30.51 -8.61 -37.33
C ASP A 439 -30.09 -7.18 -36.99
N LYS A 440 -30.80 -6.48 -36.11
CA LYS A 440 -30.42 -5.15 -35.61
C LYS A 440 -29.22 -5.22 -34.67
N ILE A 441 -29.11 -6.27 -33.84
CA ILE A 441 -27.96 -6.48 -32.97
C ILE A 441 -26.71 -6.74 -33.81
N ILE A 442 -26.83 -7.60 -34.83
CA ILE A 442 -25.75 -7.91 -35.77
C ILE A 442 -25.34 -6.65 -36.55
N ALA A 443 -26.31 -5.88 -37.05
CA ALA A 443 -26.05 -4.64 -37.77
C ALA A 443 -25.33 -3.59 -36.89
N ASN A 444 -25.76 -3.43 -35.64
CA ASN A 444 -25.13 -2.52 -34.69
C ASN A 444 -23.72 -2.97 -34.33
N TYR A 445 -23.50 -4.28 -34.15
CA TYR A 445 -22.17 -4.85 -33.92
C TYR A 445 -21.24 -4.56 -35.10
N PHE A 446 -21.65 -4.84 -36.33
CA PHE A 446 -20.82 -4.55 -37.51
C PHE A 446 -20.58 -3.04 -37.71
N LYS A 447 -21.55 -2.20 -37.38
CA LYS A 447 -21.40 -0.73 -37.43
C LYS A 447 -20.39 -0.24 -36.39
N LEU A 448 -20.42 -0.82 -35.19
CA LEU A 448 -19.49 -0.51 -34.10
C LEU A 448 -18.07 -1.01 -34.42
N VAL A 449 -17.92 -2.24 -34.93
CA VAL A 449 -16.65 -2.78 -35.43
C VAL A 449 -16.12 -1.98 -36.61
N SER A 450 -16.97 -1.53 -37.54
CA SER A 450 -16.59 -0.64 -38.63
C SER A 450 -16.09 0.70 -38.12
N ASN A 451 -16.71 1.26 -37.08
CA ASN A 451 -16.28 2.54 -36.51
C ASN A 451 -14.95 2.40 -35.79
N ILE A 452 -14.75 1.33 -35.01
CA ILE A 452 -13.46 1.03 -34.37
C ILE A 452 -12.36 0.88 -35.43
N ARG A 453 -12.63 0.12 -36.51
CA ARG A 453 -11.67 -0.05 -37.63
C ARG A 453 -11.40 1.25 -38.41
N LYS A 454 -12.34 2.19 -38.41
CA LYS A 454 -12.14 3.53 -39.00
C LYS A 454 -11.35 4.44 -38.07
N VAL A 455 -11.59 4.40 -36.76
CA VAL A 455 -10.84 5.18 -35.76
C VAL A 455 -9.37 4.74 -35.72
N ASP A 456 -9.10 3.43 -35.80
CA ASP A 456 -7.75 2.87 -35.96
C ASP A 456 -7.02 3.31 -37.25
N TYR A 457 -7.75 3.85 -38.24
CA TYR A 457 -7.19 4.34 -39.50
C TYR A 457 -6.88 5.85 -39.48
N PHE A 458 -7.46 6.61 -38.54
CA PHE A 458 -7.31 8.07 -38.45
C PHE A 458 -6.55 8.53 -37.21
N GLU A 459 -6.37 7.68 -36.18
CA GLU A 459 -5.46 7.93 -35.06
C GLU A 459 -4.19 7.08 -35.19
N SER A 460 -3.21 7.67 -35.87
CA SER A 460 -1.77 7.35 -35.96
C SER A 460 -1.31 6.25 -36.95
N PRO A 461 -0.26 6.54 -37.77
CA PRO A 461 0.51 5.50 -38.43
C PRO A 461 1.22 4.69 -37.36
N ARG A 462 1.08 3.36 -37.41
CA ARG A 462 1.92 2.43 -36.66
C ARG A 462 3.36 2.60 -37.14
N VAL A 463 4.11 3.50 -36.51
CA VAL A 463 5.57 3.51 -36.58
C VAL A 463 6.03 2.34 -35.72
N SER A 464 6.19 1.19 -36.35
CA SER A 464 7.06 0.15 -35.84
C SER A 464 8.50 0.64 -36.01
N ASP A 465 9.01 1.38 -35.02
CA ASP A 465 10.45 1.63 -34.90
C ASP A 465 11.13 0.34 -34.42
N VAL A 466 11.19 -0.63 -35.33
CA VAL A 466 12.33 -1.55 -35.38
C VAL A 466 13.32 -0.89 -36.33
N SER A 467 14.04 0.11 -35.82
CA SER A 467 15.20 0.64 -36.52
C SER A 467 16.32 -0.40 -36.41
N THR A 468 16.32 -1.33 -37.36
CA THR A 468 17.54 -2.05 -37.73
C THR A 468 18.59 -1.01 -38.11
N VAL A 469 19.61 -0.87 -37.26
CA VAL A 469 20.85 -0.15 -37.56
C VAL A 469 21.48 -0.83 -38.78
N LYS A 470 21.21 -0.29 -39.98
CA LYS A 470 21.99 -0.61 -41.16
C LYS A 470 23.28 0.18 -41.11
N LYS A 471 24.38 -0.55 -40.97
CA LYS A 471 25.76 -0.11 -41.19
C LYS A 471 25.83 0.77 -42.46
N ALA A 472 26.18 2.04 -42.30
CA ALA A 472 26.62 2.86 -43.41
C ALA A 472 28.02 2.39 -43.80
N ASN A 473 28.11 1.75 -44.97
CA ASN A 473 29.37 1.42 -45.62
C ASN A 473 30.00 2.69 -46.23
N LEU A 474 31.30 2.78 -46.01
CA LEU A 474 32.24 3.68 -46.64
C LEU A 474 32.15 3.69 -48.17
N GLY A 475 32.26 4.89 -48.74
CA GLY A 475 33.19 5.18 -49.84
C GLY A 475 32.75 4.87 -51.29
N LYS A 476 32.56 5.95 -52.05
CA LYS A 476 32.97 6.15 -53.47
C LYS A 476 32.69 7.62 -53.81
N ARG A 477 33.68 8.52 -53.80
CA ARG A 477 34.51 8.95 -54.96
C ARG A 477 33.74 9.02 -56.29
N GLN A 478 33.51 10.25 -56.77
CA GLN A 478 33.89 10.80 -58.10
C GLN A 478 33.29 12.21 -58.26
N SER A 479 34.14 13.25 -58.30
CA SER A 479 34.56 13.99 -59.51
C SER A 479 33.63 15.16 -59.87
N THR A 480 33.99 16.37 -59.47
CA THR A 480 34.60 17.43 -60.29
C THR A 480 35.01 18.57 -59.39
#